data_AF-A0A966SMT4-F1
#
_entry.id   AF-A0A966SMT4-F1
#
_cell.length_a   1.000
_cell.length_b   1.000
_cell.length_c   1.000
_cell.angle_alpha   90.00
_cell.angle_beta   90.00
_cell.angle_gamma   90.00
#
_symmetry.space_group_name_H-M   'P 1'
#
loop_
_entity.id
_entity.type
_entity.pdbx_description
1 polymer ?
#
loop_
_entity_poly.entity_id
_entity_poly.type
_entity_poly.pdbx_seq_one_letter_code
_entity_poly.pdbx_strand_id
1 'polypeptide(L)' 'SFWMRNTLVPLDIAYIAADGTLLDVHAAQPRDETPVPSDSDRVQFVLEMRQGWFQRNNVKPGMQVRTEKGSLQDTFFQRR' A
#
# COMPACT_ATOMS: atom_id res chain seq x y z
N SER A 1 1.90 -6.83 8.50
CA SER A 1 1.30 -7.87 7.63
C SER A 1 -0.21 -7.67 7.61
N PHE A 2 -0.84 -7.85 6.45
CA PHE A 2 -2.30 -7.76 6.25
C PHE A 2 -2.92 -9.14 6.01
N TRP A 3 -4.26 -9.21 6.01
CA TRP A 3 -5.09 -10.39 5.72
C TRP A 3 -6.48 -9.93 5.25
N MET A 4 -7.28 -10.83 4.66
CA MET A 4 -8.51 -10.52 3.91
C MET A 4 -9.78 -11.16 4.50
N ARG A 5 -9.78 -11.51 5.81
CA ARG A 5 -10.85 -12.25 6.53
C ARG A 5 -12.29 -11.94 6.10
N ASN A 6 -12.64 -10.66 6.00
CA ASN A 6 -13.98 -10.19 5.65
C ASN A 6 -14.01 -9.30 4.40
N THR A 7 -12.97 -9.37 3.56
CA THR A 7 -12.84 -8.57 2.35
C THR A 7 -13.39 -9.36 1.16
N LEU A 8 -14.42 -8.82 0.49
CA LEU A 8 -15.12 -9.52 -0.60
C LEU A 8 -14.57 -9.22 -2.01
N VAL A 9 -13.81 -8.14 -2.13
CA VAL A 9 -13.20 -7.71 -3.39
C VAL A 9 -11.71 -8.07 -3.39
N PRO A 10 -11.15 -8.57 -4.51
CA PRO A 10 -9.71 -8.83 -4.60
C PRO A 10 -8.97 -7.50 -4.63
N LEU A 11 -7.87 -7.42 -3.88
CA LEU A 11 -7.09 -6.20 -3.70
C LEU A 11 -5.62 -6.43 -4.07
N ASP A 12 -4.99 -5.37 -4.54
CA ASP A 12 -3.54 -5.20 -4.47
C ASP A 12 -3.23 -4.40 -3.20
N ILE A 13 -2.29 -4.90 -2.40
CA ILE A 13 -1.78 -4.27 -1.19
C ILE A 13 -0.43 -3.67 -1.54
N ALA A 14 -0.36 -2.33 -1.59
CA ALA A 14 0.88 -1.61 -1.80
C ALA A 14 1.46 -1.15 -0.46
N TYR A 15 2.68 -1.58 -0.15
CA TYR A 15 3.38 -1.14 1.05
C TYR A 15 4.27 0.06 0.75
N ILE A 16 4.23 1.06 1.63
CA ILE A 16 4.84 2.37 1.38
C ILE A 16 5.70 2.76 2.58
N ALA A 17 6.91 3.24 2.30
CA ALA A 17 7.86 3.74 3.29
C ALA A 17 7.43 5.09 3.87
N ALA A 18 8.10 5.49 4.95
CA ALA A 18 7.91 6.78 5.60
C ALA A 18 7.99 7.99 4.65
N ASP A 19 8.92 7.97 3.69
CA ASP A 19 9.15 9.04 2.73
C ASP A 19 8.16 9.04 1.55
N GLY A 20 7.21 8.11 1.54
CA GLY A 20 6.24 7.92 0.46
C GLY A 20 6.71 6.98 -0.65
N THR A 21 7.89 6.37 -0.54
CA THR A 21 8.38 5.41 -1.54
C THR A 21 7.53 4.13 -1.52
N LEU A 22 6.97 3.76 -2.67
CA LEU A 22 6.33 2.47 -2.88
C LEU A 22 7.39 1.35 -2.82
N LEU A 23 7.25 0.43 -1.86
CA LEU A 23 8.22 -0.63 -1.58
C LEU A 23 7.94 -1.87 -2.42
N ASP A 24 6.73 -2.40 -2.31
CA ASP A 24 6.28 -3.60 -2.98
C ASP A 24 4.75 -3.57 -3.12
N VAL A 25 4.23 -4.44 -3.99
CA VAL A 25 2.80 -4.59 -4.25
C VAL A 25 2.48 -6.08 -4.30
N HIS A 26 1.55 -6.52 -3.47
CA HIS A 26 1.15 -7.93 -3.37
C HIS A 26 -0.33 -8.08 -3.68
N ALA A 27 -0.67 -9.09 -4.49
CA ALA A 27 -2.05 -9.48 -4.72
C ALA A 27 -2.59 -10.24 -3.50
N ALA A 28 -3.80 -9.89 -3.05
CA ALA A 28 -4.48 -10.54 -1.93
C ALA A 28 -5.88 -11.01 -2.34
N GLN A 29 -6.27 -12.20 -1.89
CA GLN A 29 -7.51 -12.86 -2.30
C GLN A 29 -8.64 -12.63 -1.27
N PRO A 30 -9.89 -12.51 -1.71
CA PRO A 30 -11.04 -12.35 -0.81
C PRO A 30 -11.13 -13.48 0.22
N ARG A 31 -11.45 -13.13 1.48
CA ARG A 31 -11.64 -14.08 2.60
C ARG A 31 -10.43 -14.95 2.94
N ASP A 32 -9.26 -14.63 2.40
CA ASP A 32 -8.01 -15.32 2.73
C ASP A 32 -7.38 -14.71 3.98
N GLU A 33 -7.22 -15.53 5.02
CA GLU A 33 -6.60 -15.12 6.29
C GLU A 33 -5.07 -15.28 6.28
N THR A 34 -4.49 -15.77 5.19
CA THR A 34 -3.04 -15.91 5.03
C THR A 34 -2.38 -14.52 5.15
N PRO A 35 -1.39 -14.35 6.04
CA PRO A 35 -0.68 -13.10 6.17
C PRO A 35 0.02 -12.74 4.86
N VAL A 36 -0.19 -11.52 4.39
CA VAL A 36 0.54 -10.91 3.27
C VAL A 36 1.55 -9.95 3.89
N PRO A 37 2.81 -10.33 4.13
CA PRO A 37 3.85 -9.40 4.60
C PRO A 37 4.41 -8.56 3.43
N SER A 38 5.03 -7.44 3.77
CA SER A 38 5.95 -6.74 2.85
C SER A 38 7.29 -7.46 2.86
N ASP A 39 8.04 -7.35 1.77
CA ASP A 39 9.43 -7.82 1.69
C ASP A 39 10.40 -6.88 2.43
N SER A 40 9.94 -5.70 2.85
CA SER A 40 10.72 -4.65 3.53
C SER A 40 10.24 -4.41 4.96
N ASP A 41 11.16 -4.06 5.85
CA ASP A 41 10.89 -3.65 7.24
C ASP A 41 10.60 -2.14 7.38
N ARG A 42 10.91 -1.35 6.36
CA ARG A 42 10.75 0.12 6.32
C ARG A 42 9.31 0.64 6.17
N VAL A 43 8.32 -0.25 6.21
CA VAL A 43 6.91 0.07 5.94
C VAL A 43 6.36 1.02 7.00
N GLN A 44 5.68 2.08 6.57
CA GLN A 44 4.90 2.95 7.45
C GLN A 44 3.43 3.07 7.02
N PHE A 45 3.13 2.92 5.73
CA PHE A 45 1.78 3.05 5.20
C PHE A 45 1.42 1.87 4.29
N VAL A 46 0.13 1.70 4.07
CA VAL A 46 -0.43 0.75 3.09
C VAL A 46 -1.49 1.46 2.25
N LEU A 47 -1.49 1.18 0.95
CA LEU A 47 -2.53 1.62 0.02
C LEU A 47 -3.20 0.40 -0.60
N GLU A 48 -4.49 0.21 -0.28
CA GLU A 48 -5.32 -0.85 -0.85
C GLU A 48 -6.02 -0.36 -2.11
N MET A 49 -5.82 -1.07 -3.23
CA MET A 49 -6.50 -0.79 -4.49
C MET A 49 -7.12 -2.07 -5.03
N ARG A 50 -8.11 -1.95 -5.94
CA ARG A 50 -8.65 -3.13 -6.64
C ARG A 50 -7.53 -3.87 -7.36
N GLN A 51 -7.54 -5.20 -7.32
CA GLN A 51 -6.50 -6.02 -7.92
C GLN A 51 -6.20 -5.64 -9.39
N GLY A 52 -4.92 -5.57 -9.71
CA GLY A 52 -4.36 -5.13 -10.99
C GLY A 52 -4.38 -3.61 -11.22
N TRP A 53 -4.79 -2.77 -10.25
CA TRP A 53 -4.82 -1.33 -10.44
C TRP A 53 -3.42 -0.75 -10.66
N PHE A 54 -2.42 -1.20 -9.88
CA PHE A 54 -1.04 -0.70 -10.01
C PHE A 54 -0.45 -1.05 -11.37
N GLN A 55 -0.65 -2.29 -11.83
CA GLN A 55 -0.24 -2.74 -13.15
C GLN A 55 -0.89 -1.92 -14.26
N ARG A 56 -2.22 -1.72 -14.22
CA ARG A 56 -2.97 -0.96 -15.23
C ARG A 56 -2.54 0.51 -15.30
N ASN A 57 -2.14 1.10 -14.18
CA ASN A 57 -1.68 2.48 -14.11
C ASN A 57 -0.15 2.63 -14.21
N ASN A 58 0.57 1.53 -14.47
CA ASN A 58 2.04 1.50 -14.55
C ASN A 58 2.73 2.09 -13.30
N VAL A 59 2.12 1.94 -12.13
CA VAL A 59 2.69 2.34 -10.83
C VAL A 59 3.53 1.19 -10.29
N LYS A 60 4.80 1.47 -9.99
CA LYS A 60 5.82 0.44 -9.67
C LYS A 60 6.59 0.78 -8.41
N PRO A 61 7.17 -0.22 -7.72
CA PRO A 61 8.15 0.00 -6.67
C PRO A 61 9.22 1.04 -7.04
N GLY A 62 9.58 1.88 -6.07
CA GLY A 62 10.49 3.02 -6.23
C GLY A 62 9.79 4.34 -6.59
N MET A 63 8.52 4.33 -6.98
CA MET A 63 7.76 5.57 -7.20
C MET A 63 7.34 6.23 -5.88
N GLN A 64 7.10 7.54 -5.89
CA GLN A 64 6.61 8.27 -4.72
C GLN A 64 5.10 8.46 -4.72
N VAL A 65 4.50 8.22 -3.56
CA VAL A 65 3.11 8.55 -3.23
C VAL A 65 3.09 9.89 -2.48
N ARG A 66 2.26 10.81 -2.96
CA ARG A 66 2.08 12.16 -2.40
C ARG A 66 0.60 12.54 -2.43
N THR A 67 0.22 13.53 -1.62
CA THR A 67 -1.12 14.12 -1.65
C THR A 67 -1.06 15.53 -2.21
N GLU A 68 -2.21 16.15 -2.41
CA GLU A 68 -2.33 17.57 -2.75
C GLU A 68 -1.76 18.50 -1.67
N LYS A 69 -1.55 18.00 -0.45
CA LYS A 69 -1.00 18.75 0.69
C LYS A 69 0.51 18.55 0.89
N GLY A 70 1.16 17.73 0.07
CA GLY A 70 2.60 17.49 0.14
C GLY A 70 2.95 16.01 0.35
N SER A 71 3.99 15.75 1.16
CA SER A 71 4.40 14.38 1.47
C SER A 71 3.37 13.67 2.36
N LEU A 72 3.46 12.34 2.46
CA LEU A 72 2.62 11.59 3.40
C LEU A 72 2.89 12.00 4.86
N GLN A 73 4.15 12.32 5.19
CA GLN A 73 4.49 12.83 6.52
C GLN A 73 3.81 14.16 6.81
N ASP A 74 3.87 15.09 5.85
CA ASP A 74 3.20 16.39 5.99
C ASP A 74 1.68 16.22 6.17
N THR A 75 1.09 15.29 5.41
CA THR A 75 -0.36 15.12 5.39
C THR A 75 -0.90 14.49 6.67
N PHE A 76 -0.23 13.48 7.20
CA PHE A 76 -0.75 12.64 8.28
C PHE A 76 -0.12 12.91 9.64
N PHE A 77 1.05 13.56 9.69
CA PHE A 77 1.81 13.76 10.93
C PHE A 77 2.15 15.22 11.22
N GLN A 78 1.64 16.19 10.45
CA GLN A 78 1.71 17.59 10.86
C GLN A 78 1.03 17.78 12.22
N ARG A 79 1.83 18.22 13.21
CA ARG A 79 1.33 18.64 14.52
C ARG A 79 0.43 19.85 14.34
N ARG A 80 -0.82 19.74 14.82
CA ARG A 80 -1.68 20.89 15.09
C ARG A 80 -1.08 21.76 16.19
#